data_AF-B1PWM7-F1
#
_entry.id   AF-B1PWM7-F1
#
_cell.length_a   1.000
_cell.length_b   1.000
_cell.length_c   1.000
_cell.angle_alpha   90.00
_cell.angle_beta   90.00
_cell.angle_gamma   90.00
#
_symmetry.space_group_name_H-M   'P 1'
#
loop_
_entity.id
_entity.type
_entity.pdbx_description
1 polymer ?
#
loop_
_entity_poly.entity_id
_entity_poly.type
_entity_poly.pdbx_seq_one_letter_code
_entity_poly.pdbx_strand_id
1 'polypeptide(L)'
;SPVWDTSINIIALAESGLPADHPALQKAADWLHKKEVRMRGDWVMNNPPAEASGWAFEYNNIYYPDTDDTAMVLMALRLVRPQNEDELAQLFERALKWQLSFQCRDGGWGE
;
A
#
# COMPACT_ATOMS: atom_id res chain seq x y z
N SER A 1 -2.55 9.09 -11.64
CA SER A 1 -2.80 8.53 -10.31
C SER A 1 -1.53 7.86 -9.84
N PRO A 2 -0.58 8.61 -9.24
CA PRO A 2 0.81 8.17 -9.19
C PRO A 2 1.05 6.92 -8.33
N VAL A 3 0.24 6.67 -7.29
CA VAL A 3 0.34 5.44 -6.48
C VAL A 3 -0.13 4.22 -7.27
N TRP A 4 -1.37 4.26 -7.78
CA TRP A 4 -1.95 3.25 -8.64
C TRP A 4 -1.05 2.90 -9.85
N ASP A 5 -0.64 3.94 -10.60
CA ASP A 5 0.17 3.79 -11.83
C ASP A 5 1.53 3.16 -11.51
N THR A 6 2.14 3.51 -10.38
CA THR A 6 3.41 2.90 -9.95
C THR A 6 3.21 1.44 -9.56
N SER A 7 2.15 1.13 -8.82
CA SER A 7 1.85 -0.23 -8.35
C SER A 7 1.57 -1.19 -9.51
N ILE A 8 0.73 -0.80 -10.47
CA ILE A 8 0.46 -1.61 -11.68
C ILE A 8 1.75 -1.82 -12.49
N ASN A 9 2.57 -0.78 -12.66
CA ASN A 9 3.81 -0.92 -13.43
C ASN A 9 4.83 -1.85 -12.74
N ILE A 10 4.95 -1.81 -11.42
CA ILE A 10 5.78 -2.77 -10.67
C ILE A 10 5.31 -4.19 -10.93
N ILE A 11 4.00 -4.45 -10.79
CA ILE A 11 3.40 -5.77 -11.00
C ILE A 11 3.66 -6.22 -12.44
N ALA A 12 3.32 -5.39 -13.43
CA ALA A 12 3.48 -5.74 -14.84
C ALA A 12 4.93 -6.05 -15.21
N LEU A 13 5.90 -5.26 -14.73
CA LEU A 13 7.32 -5.48 -14.99
C LEU A 13 7.85 -6.74 -14.31
N ALA A 14 7.49 -6.98 -13.05
CA ALA A 14 7.89 -8.18 -12.32
C ALA A 14 7.33 -9.46 -12.98
N GLU A 15 6.04 -9.46 -13.31
CA GLU A 15 5.37 -10.58 -14.01
C GLU A 15 5.89 -10.79 -15.44
N SER A 16 6.44 -9.74 -16.07
CA SER A 16 7.14 -9.84 -17.37
C SER A 16 8.53 -10.47 -17.26
N GLY A 17 8.97 -10.87 -16.07
CA GLY A 17 10.24 -11.55 -15.83
C GLY A 17 11.40 -10.63 -15.47
N LEU A 18 11.14 -9.36 -15.15
CA LEU A 18 12.18 -8.46 -14.63
C LEU A 18 12.62 -8.95 -13.24
N PRO A 19 13.94 -9.03 -12.95
CA PRO A 19 14.41 -9.50 -11.65
C PRO A 19 13.85 -8.67 -10.48
N ALA A 20 13.47 -9.32 -9.38
CA ALA A 20 12.89 -8.65 -8.22
C ALA A 20 13.84 -7.63 -7.54
N ASP A 21 15.14 -7.73 -7.79
CA ASP A 21 16.18 -6.81 -7.34
C ASP A 21 16.57 -5.75 -8.38
N HIS A 22 15.84 -5.66 -9.50
CA HIS A 22 16.11 -4.69 -10.55
C HIS A 22 16.05 -3.25 -9.99
N PRO A 23 17.05 -2.37 -10.27
CA PRO A 23 17.14 -1.05 -9.66
C PRO A 23 15.91 -0.16 -9.84
N ALA A 24 15.20 -0.30 -10.97
CA ALA A 24 13.96 0.44 -11.20
C ALA A 24 12.82 -0.02 -10.26
N LEU A 25 12.69 -1.32 -10.00
CA LEU A 25 11.69 -1.86 -9.07
C LEU A 25 12.03 -1.48 -7.63
N GLN A 26 13.31 -1.55 -7.26
CA GLN A 26 13.80 -1.08 -5.95
C GLN A 26 13.45 0.38 -5.70
N LYS A 27 13.71 1.26 -6.68
CA LYS A 27 13.40 2.68 -6.57
C LYS A 27 11.89 2.94 -6.48
N ALA A 28 11.10 2.20 -7.25
CA ALA A 28 9.64 2.34 -7.22
C ALA A 28 9.04 1.84 -5.90
N ALA A 29 9.53 0.72 -5.37
CA ALA A 29 9.13 0.19 -4.07
C ALA A 29 9.50 1.13 -2.90
N ASP A 30 10.71 1.70 -2.90
CA ASP A 30 11.12 2.71 -1.91
C ASP A 30 10.25 3.97 -1.99
N TRP A 31 9.86 4.39 -3.20
CA TRP A 31 8.94 5.50 -3.38
C TRP A 31 7.56 5.20 -2.80
N LEU A 32 6.99 4.02 -3.05
CA LEU A 32 5.72 3.58 -2.46
C LEU A 32 5.82 3.50 -0.94
N HIS A 33 6.93 2.98 -0.41
CA HIS A 33 7.15 2.90 1.03
C HIS A 33 7.04 4.28 1.71
N LYS A 34 7.67 5.29 1.12
CA LYS A 34 7.63 6.68 1.61
C LYS A 34 6.26 7.35 1.47
N LYS A 35 5.34 6.75 0.73
CA LYS A 35 3.98 7.26 0.51
C LYS A 35 2.94 6.65 1.45
N GLU A 36 3.32 5.72 2.34
CA GLU A 36 2.41 5.19 3.36
C GLU A 36 1.85 6.36 4.21
N VAL A 37 0.53 6.44 4.31
CA VAL A 37 -0.17 7.42 5.13
C VAL A 37 -0.11 6.95 6.59
N ARG A 38 0.76 7.61 7.37
CA ARG A 38 0.92 7.33 8.82
C ARG A 38 0.08 8.24 9.71
N MET A 39 -0.79 9.06 9.11
CA MET A 39 -1.64 10.00 9.83
C MET A 39 -3.08 9.52 9.92
N ARG A 40 -3.73 9.89 11.02
CA ARG A 40 -5.14 9.63 11.26
C ARG A 40 -5.98 10.61 10.43
N GLY A 41 -6.64 10.10 9.39
CA GLY A 41 -7.57 10.85 8.53
C GLY A 41 -9.02 10.77 9.02
N ASP A 42 -9.95 11.24 8.19
CA ASP A 42 -11.38 11.31 8.54
C ASP A 42 -12.01 9.93 8.78
N TRP A 43 -11.43 8.88 8.18
CA TRP A 43 -11.82 7.48 8.40
C TRP A 43 -11.81 7.07 9.87
N VAL A 44 -11.04 7.76 10.72
CA VAL A 44 -11.00 7.51 12.16
C VAL A 44 -12.36 7.72 12.83
N MET A 45 -13.24 8.55 12.27
CA MET A 45 -14.59 8.73 12.80
C MET A 45 -15.42 7.44 12.72
N ASN A 46 -15.21 6.64 11.68
CA ASN A 46 -15.92 5.39 11.45
C ASN A 46 -15.13 4.15 11.92
N ASN A 47 -13.80 4.27 12.03
CA ASN A 47 -12.90 3.21 12.48
C ASN A 47 -11.79 3.71 13.44
N PRO A 48 -12.15 4.08 14.68
CA PRO A 48 -11.20 4.67 15.64
C PRO A 48 -10.07 3.77 16.16
N PRO A 49 -10.19 2.44 16.31
CA PRO A 49 -9.12 1.66 16.91
C PRO A 49 -7.99 1.32 15.92
N ALA A 50 -8.21 1.49 14.61
CA ALA A 50 -7.23 1.10 13.60
C ALA A 50 -5.98 1.99 13.65
N GLU A 51 -4.81 1.36 13.60
CA GLU A 51 -3.54 2.04 13.42
C GLU A 51 -3.48 2.65 12.02
N ALA A 52 -3.02 3.90 11.90
CA ALA A 52 -2.92 4.58 10.61
C ALA A 52 -1.91 3.88 9.69
N SER A 53 -2.39 3.50 8.50
CA SER A 53 -1.63 2.99 7.38
C SER A 53 -2.49 3.16 6.11
N GLY A 54 -2.02 2.67 4.98
CA GLY A 54 -2.70 2.76 3.69
C GLY A 54 -2.09 3.78 2.75
N TRP A 55 -2.61 3.82 1.52
CA TRP A 55 -2.16 4.70 0.46
C TRP A 55 -3.36 5.41 -0.16
N ALA A 56 -3.14 6.62 -0.68
CA ALA A 56 -4.17 7.41 -1.33
C ALA A 56 -3.90 7.48 -2.85
N PHE A 57 -4.96 7.46 -3.64
CA PHE A 57 -4.93 7.64 -5.09
C PHE A 57 -4.17 8.89 -5.57
N GLU A 58 -4.37 10.03 -4.90
CA GLU A 58 -3.75 11.31 -5.25
C GLU A 58 -2.44 11.56 -4.50
N TYR A 59 -1.49 12.24 -5.16
CA TYR A 59 -0.12 12.47 -4.69
C TYR A 59 0.01 13.04 -3.26
N ASN A 60 -1.01 13.76 -2.78
CA ASN A 60 -1.00 14.49 -1.52
C ASN A 60 -2.31 14.39 -0.72
N ASN A 61 -3.19 13.42 -1.04
CA ASN A 61 -4.45 13.27 -0.32
C ASN A 61 -4.29 12.38 0.93
N ILE A 62 -3.45 12.85 1.85
CA ILE A 62 -3.09 12.18 3.10
C ILE A 62 -4.26 11.93 4.07
N TYR A 63 -5.44 12.48 3.77
CA TYR A 63 -6.64 12.35 4.60
C TYR A 63 -7.56 11.19 4.18
N TYR A 64 -7.39 10.68 2.95
CA TYR A 64 -8.23 9.62 2.37
C TYR A 64 -7.37 8.52 1.75
N PRO A 65 -6.71 7.68 2.56
CA PRO A 65 -6.25 6.39 2.08
C PRO A 65 -7.46 5.54 1.68
N ASP A 66 -7.38 4.89 0.53
CA ASP A 66 -8.42 4.00 0.00
C ASP A 66 -7.99 2.53 0.17
N THR A 67 -8.96 1.63 0.05
CA THR A 67 -8.73 0.21 0.30
C THR A 67 -8.16 -0.51 -0.93
N ASP A 68 -8.35 0.03 -2.13
CA ASP A 68 -7.92 -0.54 -3.39
C ASP A 68 -6.47 -0.16 -3.75
N ASP A 69 -6.03 1.10 -3.62
CA ASP A 69 -4.60 1.45 -3.74
C ASP A 69 -3.80 0.75 -2.65
N THR A 70 -4.33 0.65 -1.42
CA THR A 70 -3.64 -0.07 -0.34
C THR A 70 -3.42 -1.54 -0.71
N ALA A 71 -4.44 -2.23 -1.24
CA ALA A 71 -4.29 -3.60 -1.71
C ALA A 71 -3.30 -3.71 -2.89
N MET A 72 -3.37 -2.78 -3.86
CA MET A 72 -2.48 -2.75 -5.01
C MET A 72 -1.01 -2.53 -4.63
N VAL A 73 -0.75 -1.61 -3.69
CA VAL A 73 0.60 -1.36 -3.18
C VAL A 73 1.15 -2.59 -2.46
N LEU A 74 0.34 -3.26 -1.64
CA LEU A 74 0.78 -4.49 -0.96
C LEU A 74 1.09 -5.61 -1.96
N MET A 75 0.28 -5.77 -3.01
CA MET A 75 0.57 -6.74 -4.08
C MET A 75 1.87 -6.37 -4.84
N ALA A 76 2.07 -5.09 -5.16
CA ALA A 76 3.27 -4.63 -5.84
C ALA A 76 4.55 -4.82 -5.00
N LEU A 77 4.52 -4.41 -3.73
CA LEU A 77 5.67 -4.54 -2.82
C LEU A 77 6.06 -6.00 -2.58
N ARG A 78 5.10 -6.94 -2.64
CA ARG A 78 5.36 -8.38 -2.49
C ARG A 78 6.24 -8.95 -3.60
N LEU A 79 6.27 -8.32 -4.78
CA LEU A 79 7.02 -8.79 -5.96
C LEU A 79 8.45 -8.23 -6.03
N VAL A 80 8.79 -7.27 -5.17
CA VAL A 80 10.12 -6.63 -5.14
C VAL A 80 10.95 -7.20 -3.99
N ARG A 81 12.24 -7.49 -4.23
CA ARG A 81 13.13 -7.96 -3.16
C ARG A 81 13.33 -6.82 -2.14
N PRO A 82 12.99 -6.97 -0.86
CA PRO A 82 13.20 -5.91 0.11
C PRO A 82 14.69 -5.65 0.34
N GLN A 83 15.03 -4.38 0.62
CA GLN A 83 16.35 -4.03 1.16
C GLN A 83 16.43 -4.32 2.67
N ASN A 84 15.28 -4.29 3.34
CA ASN A 84 15.12 -4.57 4.77
C ASN A 84 13.83 -5.39 4.98
N GLU A 85 13.99 -6.68 5.28
CA GLU A 85 12.86 -7.61 5.44
C GLU A 85 11.99 -7.27 6.66
N ASP A 86 12.61 -6.86 7.77
CA ASP A 86 11.90 -6.55 9.02
C ASP A 86 11.02 -5.31 8.86
N GLU A 87 11.53 -4.28 8.18
CA GLU A 87 10.80 -3.05 7.89
C GLU A 87 9.62 -3.31 6.96
N LEU A 88 9.81 -4.14 5.91
CA LEU A 88 8.73 -4.55 5.04
C LEU A 88 7.67 -5.37 5.81
N ALA A 89 8.09 -6.29 6.67
CA ALA A 89 7.17 -7.11 7.47
C ALA A 89 6.32 -6.25 8.41
N GLN A 90 6.92 -5.27 9.09
CA GLN A 90 6.20 -4.33 9.94
C GLN A 90 5.21 -3.48 9.15
N LEU A 91 5.57 -3.04 7.95
CA LEU A 91 4.65 -2.34 7.05
C LEU A 91 3.47 -3.22 6.68
N PHE A 92 3.72 -4.45 6.23
CA PHE A 92 2.66 -5.38 5.83
C PHE A 92 1.72 -5.69 6.98
N GLU A 93 2.26 -5.93 8.18
CA GLU A 93 1.45 -6.23 9.35
C GLU A 93 0.44 -5.11 9.64
N ARG A 94 0.90 -3.87 9.64
CA ARG A 94 0.05 -2.70 9.94
C ARG A 94 -0.92 -2.40 8.80
N ALA A 95 -0.45 -2.41 7.56
CA ALA A 95 -1.28 -2.12 6.39
C ALA A 95 -2.38 -3.17 6.21
N LEU A 96 -2.09 -4.45 6.45
CA LEU A 96 -3.10 -5.51 6.44
C LEU A 96 -4.09 -5.37 7.60
N LYS A 97 -3.63 -5.05 8.81
CA LYS A 97 -4.53 -4.74 9.94
C LYS A 97 -5.45 -3.56 9.63
N TRP A 98 -4.91 -2.52 9.01
CA TRP A 98 -5.68 -1.37 8.53
C TRP A 98 -6.70 -1.85 7.50
N GLN A 99 -6.29 -2.48 6.39
CA GLN A 99 -7.18 -2.99 5.34
C GLN A 99 -8.34 -3.85 5.89
N LEU A 100 -8.02 -4.83 6.75
CA LEU A 100 -9.02 -5.74 7.32
C LEU A 100 -10.02 -5.02 8.24
N SER A 101 -9.61 -3.92 8.87
CA SER A 101 -10.51 -3.14 9.73
C SER A 101 -11.58 -2.37 8.95
N PHE A 102 -11.43 -2.22 7.62
CA PHE A 102 -12.44 -1.62 6.74
C PHE A 102 -13.40 -2.65 6.12
N GLN A 103 -13.30 -3.93 6.49
CA GLN A 103 -14.23 -4.94 5.97
C GLN A 103 -15.66 -4.70 6.47
N CYS A 104 -16.59 -4.59 5.52
CA CYS A 104 -18.02 -4.44 5.78
C CYS A 104 -18.64 -5.76 6.27
N ARG A 105 -19.82 -5.66 6.91
CA ARG A 105 -20.54 -6.83 7.47
C ARG A 105 -20.97 -7.86 6.40
N ASP A 106 -21.13 -7.43 5.16
CA ASP A 106 -21.44 -8.26 4.00
C ASP A 106 -20.20 -8.96 3.41
N GLY A 107 -19.00 -8.68 3.97
CA GLY A 107 -17.73 -9.26 3.56
C GLY A 107 -16.98 -8.46 2.50
N GLY A 108 -17.56 -7.37 1.97
CA GLY A 108 -16.90 -6.49 1.01
C GLY A 108 -15.99 -5.44 1.65
N TRP A 109 -15.28 -4.70 0.80
CA TRP A 109 -14.59 -3.45 1.13
C TRP A 109 -15.18 -2.34 0.27
N GLY A 110 -15.48 -1.19 0.87
CA GLY A 110 -15.94 -0.02 0.13
C GLY A 110 -14.76 0.83 -0.37
N GLU A 111 -15.04 1.59 -1.43
CA GLU A 111 -14.28 2.80 -1.79
C GLU A 111 -14.79 4.00 -0.97
#